data_AF-A0A962NQ05-F1
#
_entry.id   AF-A0A962NQ05-F1
#
_cell.length_a   1.000
_cell.length_b   1.000
_cell.length_c   1.000
_cell.angle_alpha   90.00
_cell.angle_beta   90.00
_cell.angle_gamma   90.00
#
_symmetry.space_group_name_H-M   'P 1'
#
loop_
_entity.id
_entity.type
_entity.pdbx_description
1 polymer ?
#
loop_
_entity_poly.entity_id
_entity_poly.type
_entity_poly.pdbx_seq_one_letter_code
_entity_poly.pdbx_strand_id
1 'polypeptide(L)' 'HLSPDTIKGYIKSIYAKLGVGNRAELTLEAVRLGLIDSV' A
#
# COMPACT_ATOMS: atom_id res chain seq x y z
N HIS A 1 1.39 15.36 -12.18
CA HIS A 1 0.23 14.47 -12.39
C HIS A 1 0.75 13.12 -12.85
N LEU A 2 0.39 12.02 -12.18
CA LEU A 2 0.84 10.66 -12.52
C LEU A 2 -0.26 9.93 -13.28
N SER A 3 0.13 9.06 -14.23
CA SER A 3 -0.84 8.22 -14.93
C SER A 3 -1.42 7.15 -13.98
N PRO A 4 -2.64 6.66 -14.24
CA PRO A 4 -3.22 5.57 -13.47
C PRO A 4 -2.33 4.31 -13.44
N ASP A 5 -1.60 4.02 -14.51
CA ASP A 5 -0.73 2.85 -14.58
C ASP A 5 0.54 3.01 -13.75
N THR A 6 1.09 4.23 -13.66
CA THR A 6 2.17 4.52 -12.72
C THR A 6 1.72 4.32 -11.27
N ILE A 7 0.50 4.77 -10.92
CA ILE A 7 -0.06 4.56 -9.58
C ILE A 7 -0.22 3.07 -9.29
N LYS A 8 -0.75 2.28 -10.24
CA LYS A 8 -0.85 0.80 -10.09
C LYS A 8 0.51 0.16 -9.87
N GLY A 9 1.54 0.62 -10.58
CA GLY A 9 2.93 0.17 -10.39
C GLY A 9 3.40 0.38 -8.96
N TYR A 10 3.20 1.59 -8.41
CA TYR A 10 3.56 1.88 -7.02
C TYR A 10 2.79 1.02 -6.01
N ILE A 11 1.48 0.82 -6.21
CA ILE A 11 0.67 -0.04 -5.33
C ILE A 11 1.24 -1.47 -5.31
N LYS A 12 1.57 -2.05 -6.47
CA LYS A 12 2.20 -3.39 -6.53
C LYS A 12 3.52 -3.46 -5.78
N SER A 13 4.37 -2.45 -5.93
CA SER A 13 5.64 -2.39 -5.20
C SER A 13 5.44 -2.27 -3.70
N ILE A 14 4.44 -1.52 -3.24
CA ILE A 14 4.12 -1.40 -1.81
C ILE A 14 3.62 -2.74 -1.26
N TYR A 15 2.74 -3.44 -1.99
CA TYR A 15 2.28 -4.77 -1.62
C TYR A 15 3.45 -5.74 -1.42
N ALA A 16 4.38 -5.76 -2.37
CA ALA A 16 5.58 -6.60 -2.30
C ALA A 16 6.48 -6.25 -1.11
N LYS A 17 6.68 -4.95 -0.82
CA LYS A 17 7.50 -4.49 0.32
C LYS A 17 6.91 -4.85 1.67
N LEU A 18 5.58 -4.85 1.77
CA LEU A 18 4.87 -5.15 3.02
C LEU A 18 4.44 -6.62 3.14
N GLY A 19 4.65 -7.43 2.11
CA GLY A 19 4.30 -8.85 2.11
C GLY A 19 2.79 -9.12 2.13
N VAL A 20 1.98 -8.21 1.57
CA VAL A 20 0.50 -8.27 1.59
C VAL A 20 -0.09 -8.54 0.21
N GLY A 21 -1.24 -9.19 0.17
CA GLY A 21 -1.92 -9.62 -1.07
C GLY A 21 -3.07 -8.72 -1.50
N ASN A 22 -3.64 -7.90 -0.62
CA ASN A 22 -4.79 -7.06 -0.93
C ASN A 22 -4.77 -5.71 -0.21
N ARG A 23 -5.72 -4.84 -0.56
CA ARG A 23 -5.79 -3.47 -0.05
C ARG A 23 -6.14 -3.41 1.43
N ALA A 24 -6.98 -4.33 1.92
CA ALA A 24 -7.34 -4.35 3.33
C ALA A 24 -6.12 -4.71 4.19
N GLU A 25 -5.37 -5.74 3.80
CA GLU A 25 -4.11 -6.11 4.44
C GLU A 25 -3.09 -4.98 4.37
N LEU A 26 -2.96 -4.31 3.22
CA LEU A 26 -2.10 -3.13 3.08
C LEU A 26 -2.41 -2.05 4.12
N THR A 27 -3.68 -1.67 4.25
CA THR A 27 -4.09 -0.62 5.20
C THR A 27 -3.77 -1.04 6.63
N LEU A 28 -4.12 -2.27 7.01
CA LEU A 28 -3.87 -2.79 8.36
C LEU A 28 -2.38 -2.84 8.69
N GLU A 29 -1.55 -3.32 7.75
CA GLU A 29 -0.11 -3.43 7.95
C GLU A 29 0.55 -2.04 8.01
N ALA A 30 0.10 -1.09 7.18
CA ALA A 30 0.61 0.28 7.20
C ALA A 30 0.28 0.99 8.53
N VAL A 31 -0.91 0.77 9.09
CA VAL A 31 -1.28 1.28 10.43
C VAL A 31 -0.45 0.58 11.51
N ARG A 32 -0.31 -0.75 11.46
CA ARG A 32 0.49 -1.54 12.41
C ARG A 32 1.95 -1.07 12.47
N LEU A 33 2.51 -0.66 11.34
CA LEU A 33 3.88 -0.15 11.22
C LEU A 33 3.99 1.36 11.55
N GLY A 34 2.88 2.06 11.80
CA GLY A 34 2.87 3.50 12.05
C GLY A 34 3.23 4.34 10.82
N LEU A 35 3.05 3.82 9.61
CA LEU A 35 3.33 4.53 8.35
C LEU A 35 2.20 5.52 7.98
N ILE A 36 0.99 5.23 8.45
CA ILE A 36 -0.21 6.06 8.31
C ILE A 36 -1.02 6.00 9.61
N ASP A 37 -1.85 7.02 9.83
CA ASP A 37 -2.78 7.04 10.97
C ASP A 37 -3.92 6.03 10.77
N SER A 38 -4.42 5.48 11.89
CA SER A 38 -5.70 4.78 11.87
C SER A 38 -6.82 5.81 11.68
N VAL A 39 -7.60 5.63 10.61
CA VAL A 39 -8.79 6.45 10.33
C VAL A 39 -9.91 6.08 11.30
#